data_AF-A0A816HG63-F1
#
_entry.id   AF-A0A816HG63-F1
#
_cell.length_a   1.000
_cell.length_b   1.000
_cell.length_c   1.000
_cell.angle_alpha   90.00
_cell.angle_beta   90.00
_cell.angle_gamma   90.00
#
_symmetry.space_group_name_H-M   'P 1'
#
loop_
_entity.id
_entity.type
_entity.pdbx_description
1 polymer ?
#
loop_
_entity_poly.entity_id
_entity_poly.type
_entity_poly.pdbx_seq_one_letter_code
_entity_poly.pdbx_strand_id
1 'polypeptide(L)'
;MHTFVFQIWQLDEAPCDTAKKLYHGKLLTAENKRMIPLSVESITFDSSNFDEVPPLEMGWGLPTARAPIRYTIKQKQFLQEKFNDGLVNGRFWKPETVAKAMQQLKADNGKYVFAPNEWLTTSQIRSYFSRMKKNQTQTTEQSFSITRAIPTFLELEGDNEEDIDEESYAEEFFKDDTAIQEAVERDTFLKEASRST
;
A
#
# COMPACT_ATOMS: atom_id res chain seq x y z
N MET A 1 27.22 -48.96 -54.90
CA MET A 1 27.28 -47.53 -55.29
C MET A 1 25.87 -47.06 -55.60
N HIS A 2 25.31 -46.15 -54.80
CA HIS A 2 24.56 -44.97 -55.28
C HIS A 2 24.14 -44.15 -54.05
N THR A 3 24.76 -42.99 -53.96
CA THR A 3 24.42 -41.81 -53.16
C THR A 3 22.95 -41.43 -53.32
N PHE A 4 22.21 -41.20 -52.23
CA PHE A 4 21.12 -40.20 -52.16
C PHE A 4 20.73 -39.97 -50.69
N VAL A 5 21.61 -39.30 -49.94
CA VAL A 5 21.26 -38.69 -48.65
C VAL A 5 21.27 -37.19 -48.85
N PHE A 6 20.29 -36.63 -49.57
CA PHE A 6 20.04 -35.19 -49.58
C PHE A 6 18.68 -34.95 -50.24
N GLN A 7 17.59 -35.17 -49.51
CA GLN A 7 16.31 -34.63 -49.95
C GLN A 7 15.30 -34.44 -48.82
N ILE A 8 15.67 -33.95 -47.64
CA ILE A 8 14.73 -33.20 -46.78
C ILE A 8 15.53 -32.14 -46.01
N TRP A 9 15.94 -31.08 -46.70
CA TRP A 9 16.00 -29.75 -46.07
C TRP A 9 14.70 -29.05 -46.47
N GLN A 10 13.60 -29.55 -45.93
CA GLN A 10 12.37 -28.78 -45.93
C GLN A 10 12.63 -27.66 -44.92
N LEU A 11 12.88 -26.46 -45.46
CA LEU A 11 13.11 -25.25 -44.68
C LEU A 11 11.95 -25.09 -43.69
N ASP A 12 12.20 -25.40 -42.42
CA ASP A 12 11.39 -24.88 -41.32
C ASP A 12 11.64 -23.37 -41.31
N GLU A 13 10.77 -22.65 -42.01
CA GLU A 13 10.68 -21.20 -41.93
C GLU A 13 10.46 -20.84 -40.46
N ALA A 14 11.31 -19.98 -39.90
CA ALA A 14 11.29 -19.70 -38.47
C ALA A 14 9.87 -19.30 -38.02
N PRO A 15 9.35 -19.84 -36.90
CA PRO A 15 7.95 -19.63 -36.49
C PRO A 15 7.58 -18.15 -36.32
N CYS A 16 8.57 -17.30 -36.05
CA CYS A 16 8.42 -15.85 -35.98
C CYS A 16 8.00 -15.23 -37.32
N ASP A 17 8.50 -15.73 -38.44
CA ASP A 17 8.23 -15.15 -39.76
C ASP A 17 6.87 -15.57 -40.31
N THR A 18 6.39 -16.77 -39.98
CA THR A 18 5.01 -17.18 -40.24
C THR A 18 4.01 -16.29 -39.49
N ALA A 19 4.29 -15.97 -38.23
CA ALA A 19 3.46 -15.08 -37.43
C ALA A 19 3.40 -13.66 -38.02
N LYS A 20 4.54 -13.10 -38.45
CA LYS A 20 4.60 -11.79 -39.12
C LYS A 20 3.80 -11.77 -40.43
N LYS A 21 3.98 -12.79 -41.28
CA LYS A 21 3.24 -12.91 -42.55
C LYS A 21 1.73 -13.05 -42.33
N LEU A 22 1.32 -13.83 -41.33
CA LEU A 22 -0.08 -14.02 -40.98
C LEU A 22 -0.72 -12.74 -40.42
N TYR A 23 0.00 -11.99 -39.57
CA TYR A 23 -0.46 -10.69 -39.08
C TYR A 23 -0.54 -9.65 -40.20
N HIS A 24 0.48 -9.58 -41.05
CA HIS A 24 0.48 -8.71 -42.23
C HIS A 24 -0.70 -9.01 -43.17
N GLY A 25 -0.99 -10.30 -43.41
CA GLY A 25 -2.17 -10.72 -44.18
C GLY A 25 -3.49 -10.27 -43.55
N LYS A 26 -3.60 -10.29 -42.22
CA LYS A 26 -4.78 -9.79 -41.49
C LYS A 26 -4.95 -8.27 -41.56
N LEU A 27 -3.87 -7.50 -41.69
CA LEU A 27 -3.94 -6.05 -41.92
C LEU A 27 -4.46 -5.70 -43.32
N LEU A 28 -4.04 -6.47 -44.34
CA LEU A 28 -4.40 -6.24 -45.75
C LEU A 28 -5.78 -6.80 -46.12
N THR A 29 -6.18 -7.92 -45.50
CA THR A 29 -7.47 -8.57 -45.78
C THR A 29 -8.57 -7.89 -44.98
N ALA A 30 -8.96 -6.68 -45.43
CA ALA A 30 -10.29 -6.07 -45.48
C ALA A 30 -11.38 -6.33 -44.39
N GLU A 31 -11.06 -6.91 -43.23
CA GLU A 31 -11.94 -6.96 -42.04
C GLU A 31 -11.47 -6.00 -40.94
N ASN A 32 -10.60 -5.06 -41.30
CA ASN A 32 -10.33 -3.85 -40.53
C ASN A 32 -11.50 -2.86 -40.60
N LYS A 33 -12.72 -3.31 -40.28
CA LYS A 33 -13.93 -2.48 -40.05
C LYS A 33 -13.78 -1.53 -38.84
N ARG A 34 -12.61 -1.49 -38.22
CA ARG A 34 -12.24 -0.54 -37.15
C ARG A 34 -11.24 0.52 -37.59
N MET A 35 -10.83 0.52 -38.87
CA MET A 35 -10.27 1.75 -39.43
C MET A 35 -11.44 2.72 -39.57
N ILE A 36 -11.64 3.54 -38.54
CA ILE A 36 -12.22 4.86 -38.75
C ILE A 36 -11.37 5.44 -39.89
N PRO A 37 -11.95 5.76 -41.07
CA PRO A 37 -11.18 6.49 -42.05
C PRO A 37 -10.67 7.73 -41.31
N LEU A 38 -9.36 7.93 -41.28
CA LEU A 38 -8.79 9.24 -40.95
C LEU A 38 -9.27 10.17 -42.08
N SER A 39 -10.54 10.55 -42.01
CA SER A 39 -11.01 11.79 -42.59
C SER A 39 -10.24 12.82 -41.80
N VAL A 40 -9.07 13.20 -42.31
CA VAL A 40 -8.52 14.52 -42.06
C VAL A 40 -9.49 15.46 -42.77
N GLU A 41 -10.71 15.56 -42.24
CA GLU A 41 -11.41 16.82 -42.26
C GLU A 41 -10.46 17.73 -41.52
N SER A 42 -9.70 18.49 -42.30
CA SER A 42 -8.96 19.64 -41.82
C SER A 42 -9.95 20.36 -40.92
N ILE A 43 -9.74 20.28 -39.61
CA ILE A 43 -10.45 21.13 -38.66
C ILE A 43 -10.14 22.52 -39.17
N THR A 44 -11.11 23.13 -39.84
CA THR A 44 -11.01 24.50 -40.29
C THR A 44 -11.03 25.30 -39.02
N PHE A 45 -9.83 25.58 -38.53
CA PHE A 45 -9.65 26.42 -37.38
C PHE A 45 -10.10 27.82 -37.82
N ASP A 46 -11.35 28.15 -37.53
CA ASP A 46 -11.85 29.51 -37.66
C ASP A 46 -11.06 30.37 -36.68
N SER A 47 -10.05 31.04 -37.23
CA SER A 47 -9.08 31.84 -36.48
C SER A 47 -9.70 33.12 -35.94
N SER A 48 -11.00 33.34 -36.13
CA SER A 48 -11.72 34.53 -35.66
C SER A 48 -12.25 34.43 -34.22
N ASN A 49 -12.16 33.26 -33.55
CA ASN A 49 -12.67 33.06 -32.18
C ASN A 49 -11.64 32.41 -31.23
N PHE A 50 -10.40 32.90 -31.21
CA PHE A 50 -9.36 32.40 -30.31
C PHE A 50 -9.54 32.80 -28.83
N ASP A 51 -10.40 33.76 -28.52
CA ASP A 51 -10.50 34.34 -27.18
C ASP A 51 -11.49 33.61 -26.23
N GLU A 52 -12.28 32.64 -26.72
CA GLU A 52 -13.30 31.93 -25.91
C GLU A 52 -12.98 30.44 -25.66
N VAL A 53 -11.86 29.90 -26.16
CA VAL A 53 -11.51 28.49 -25.94
C VAL A 53 -10.75 28.35 -24.62
N PRO A 54 -11.29 27.67 -23.59
CA PRO A 54 -10.53 27.42 -22.37
C PRO A 54 -9.26 26.63 -22.72
N PRO A 55 -8.11 26.93 -22.09
CA PRO A 55 -6.85 26.25 -22.39
C PRO A 55 -7.05 24.74 -22.36
N LEU A 56 -6.69 24.05 -23.45
CA LEU A 56 -6.79 22.59 -23.47
C LEU A 56 -5.93 22.02 -22.35
N GLU A 57 -6.54 21.17 -21.52
CA GLU A 57 -5.82 20.41 -20.52
C GLU A 57 -4.74 19.59 -21.24
N MET A 58 -3.49 19.71 -20.79
CA MET A 58 -2.35 19.00 -21.35
C MET A 58 -2.71 17.51 -21.59
N GLY A 59 -2.46 17.01 -22.80
CA GLY A 59 -3.04 15.76 -23.30
C GLY A 59 -2.69 14.48 -22.51
N TRP A 60 -3.24 13.35 -22.97
CA TRP A 60 -3.24 12.00 -22.36
C TRP A 60 -1.88 11.41 -21.91
N GLY A 61 -0.76 12.04 -22.29
CA GLY A 61 0.59 11.59 -21.95
C GLY A 61 1.24 12.32 -20.76
N LEU A 62 0.61 13.38 -20.24
CA LEU A 62 1.17 14.14 -19.12
C LEU A 62 0.46 13.77 -17.81
N PRO A 63 1.21 13.45 -16.73
CA PRO A 63 0.59 13.12 -15.46
C PRO A 63 -0.07 14.37 -14.87
N THR A 64 -1.40 14.38 -14.80
CA THR A 64 -2.13 15.43 -14.09
C THR A 64 -1.67 15.44 -12.62
N ALA A 65 -1.13 16.57 -12.18
CA ALA A 65 -0.78 16.77 -10.78
C ALA A 65 -2.05 16.68 -9.93
N ARG A 66 -2.20 15.58 -9.18
CA ARG A 66 -3.33 15.42 -8.25
C ARG A 66 -2.98 16.13 -6.96
N ALA A 67 -3.86 17.04 -6.53
CA ALA A 67 -3.73 17.66 -5.22
C ALA A 67 -3.70 16.57 -4.13
N PRO A 68 -2.75 16.64 -3.17
CA PRO A 68 -2.71 15.66 -2.09
C PRO A 68 -3.96 15.80 -1.22
N ILE A 69 -4.74 14.73 -1.11
CA ILE A 69 -5.90 14.68 -0.24
C ILE A 69 -5.42 14.74 1.21
N ARG A 70 -5.85 15.78 1.93
CA ARG A 70 -5.52 15.97 3.34
C ARG A 70 -6.59 15.35 4.23
N TYR A 71 -6.17 14.73 5.32
CA TYR A 71 -7.10 14.27 6.34
C TYR A 71 -7.77 15.45 7.05
N THR A 72 -9.06 15.30 7.34
CA THR A 72 -9.85 16.26 8.09
C THR A 72 -9.37 16.31 9.54
N ILE A 73 -9.72 17.38 10.25
CA ILE A 73 -9.32 17.56 11.66
C ILE A 73 -9.88 16.42 12.53
N LYS A 74 -11.16 16.05 12.32
CA LYS A 74 -11.84 14.97 13.03
C LYS A 74 -11.15 13.62 12.83
N GLN A 75 -10.73 13.32 11.59
CA GLN A 75 -9.98 12.09 11.27
C GLN A 75 -8.66 12.03 12.02
N LYS A 76 -7.89 13.12 12.00
CA LYS A 76 -6.59 13.19 12.69
C LYS A 76 -6.74 13.01 14.20
N GLN A 77 -7.71 13.70 14.79
CA GLN A 77 -7.98 13.60 16.23
C GLN A 77 -8.32 12.17 16.64
N PHE A 78 -9.23 11.51 15.91
CA PHE A 78 -9.60 10.12 16.17
C PHE A 78 -8.40 9.16 16.05
N LEU A 79 -7.58 9.31 14.99
CA LEU A 79 -6.41 8.45 14.81
C LEU A 79 -5.35 8.70 15.88
N GLN A 80 -5.15 9.95 16.31
CA GLN A 80 -4.21 10.31 17.36
C GLN A 80 -4.65 9.75 18.72
N GLU A 81 -5.94 9.86 19.05
CA GLU A 81 -6.52 9.26 20.25
C GLU A 81 -6.29 7.75 20.25
N LYS A 82 -6.67 7.05 19.17
CA LYS A 82 -6.44 5.60 19.06
C LYS A 82 -4.96 5.21 19.12
N PHE A 83 -4.09 6.02 18.55
CA PHE A 83 -2.66 5.76 18.62
C PHE A 83 -2.15 5.88 20.06
N ASN A 84 -2.53 6.93 20.77
CA ASN A 84 -2.16 7.17 22.16
C ASN A 84 -2.75 6.13 23.11
N ASP A 85 -4.02 5.73 22.91
CA ASP A 85 -4.65 4.63 23.65
C ASP A 85 -3.81 3.35 23.52
N GLY A 86 -3.29 3.08 22.31
CA GLY A 86 -2.42 1.93 22.07
C GLY A 86 -1.07 2.02 22.79
N LEU A 87 -0.54 3.23 22.98
CA LEU A 87 0.69 3.45 23.76
C LEU A 87 0.46 3.21 25.25
N VAL A 88 -0.64 3.74 25.80
CA VAL A 88 -0.99 3.56 27.23
C VAL A 88 -1.22 2.09 27.55
N ASN A 89 -1.90 1.36 26.66
CA ASN A 89 -2.18 -0.06 26.85
C ASN A 89 -1.01 -0.99 26.45
N GLY A 90 0.12 -0.43 25.98
CA GLY A 90 1.28 -1.21 25.52
C GLY A 90 1.04 -2.04 24.26
N ARG A 91 -0.13 -1.93 23.62
CA ARG A 91 -0.50 -2.67 22.40
C ARG A 91 -1.16 -1.75 21.39
N PHE A 92 -0.53 -1.62 20.22
CA PHE A 92 -1.09 -0.84 19.12
C PHE A 92 -2.34 -1.50 18.53
N TRP A 93 -3.37 -0.70 18.27
CA TRP A 93 -4.55 -1.14 17.56
C TRP A 93 -4.22 -1.52 16.11
N LYS A 94 -4.76 -2.65 15.65
CA LYS A 94 -4.61 -3.08 14.25
C LYS A 94 -5.33 -2.08 13.32
N PRO A 95 -4.75 -1.70 12.16
CA PRO A 95 -5.40 -0.75 11.26
C PRO A 95 -6.81 -1.17 10.82
N GLU A 96 -7.06 -2.47 10.69
CA GLU A 96 -8.38 -3.03 10.35
C GLU A 96 -9.41 -2.79 11.45
N THR A 97 -9.02 -2.95 12.71
CA THR A 97 -9.92 -2.74 13.85
C THR A 97 -10.23 -1.26 14.01
N VAL A 98 -9.25 -0.38 13.76
CA VAL A 98 -9.43 1.08 13.76
C VAL A 98 -10.37 1.51 12.62
N ALA A 99 -10.24 0.94 11.43
CA ALA A 99 -11.14 1.23 10.31
C ALA A 99 -12.60 0.88 10.66
N LYS A 100 -12.84 -0.31 11.22
CA LYS A 100 -14.19 -0.72 11.67
C LYS A 100 -14.70 0.17 12.80
N ALA A 101 -13.85 0.50 13.78
CA ALA A 101 -14.20 1.40 14.87
C ALA A 101 -14.59 2.79 14.35
N MET A 102 -13.88 3.30 13.33
CA MET A 102 -14.20 4.58 12.70
C MET A 102 -15.59 4.57 12.04
N GLN A 103 -15.95 3.46 11.38
CA GLN A 103 -17.28 3.29 10.76
C GLN A 103 -18.41 3.18 11.79
N GLN A 104 -18.12 2.60 12.96
CA GLN A 104 -19.09 2.35 14.01
C GLN A 104 -19.18 3.48 15.05
N LEU A 105 -18.29 4.48 14.98
CA LEU A 105 -18.22 5.55 15.96
C LEU A 105 -19.48 6.43 15.90
N LYS A 106 -20.22 6.47 17.01
CA LYS A 106 -21.40 7.31 17.19
C LYS A 106 -21.12 8.39 18.23
N ALA A 107 -21.61 9.59 17.97
CA ALA A 107 -21.66 10.67 18.94
C ALA A 107 -22.79 10.41 19.96
N ASP A 108 -22.81 11.18 21.05
CA ASP A 108 -23.85 11.10 22.09
C ASP A 108 -25.27 11.28 21.56
N ASN A 109 -25.39 11.99 20.43
CA ASN A 109 -26.64 12.20 19.70
C ASN A 109 -27.13 10.96 18.92
N GLY A 110 -26.44 9.82 19.03
CA GLY A 110 -26.72 8.57 18.31
C GLY A 110 -26.37 8.56 16.82
N LYS A 111 -25.91 9.70 16.28
CA LYS A 111 -25.47 9.84 14.87
C LYS A 111 -24.02 9.42 14.71
N TYR A 112 -23.68 8.89 13.54
CA TYR A 112 -22.29 8.57 13.19
C TYR A 112 -21.43 9.84 13.16
N VAL A 113 -20.23 9.73 13.73
CA VAL A 113 -19.26 10.84 13.77
C VAL A 113 -18.70 11.12 12.37
N PHE A 114 -18.53 10.07 11.56
CA PHE A 114 -17.98 10.12 10.22
C PHE A 114 -18.99 9.67 9.17
N ALA A 115 -19.07 10.42 8.08
CA ALA A 115 -19.84 10.00 6.91
C ALA A 115 -19.07 8.95 6.07
N PRO A 116 -19.74 8.15 5.22
CA PRO A 116 -19.09 7.10 4.44
C PRO A 116 -17.94 7.58 3.53
N ASN A 117 -18.04 8.80 3.01
CA ASN A 117 -17.00 9.45 2.20
C ASN A 117 -15.80 9.94 3.04
N GLU A 118 -15.94 10.03 4.37
CA GLU A 118 -14.89 10.42 5.30
C GLU A 118 -14.23 9.21 5.97
N TRP A 119 -14.66 7.99 5.69
CA TRP A 119 -14.00 6.81 6.24
C TRP A 119 -12.62 6.62 5.65
N LEU A 120 -11.67 6.27 6.50
CA LEU A 120 -10.33 5.92 6.07
C LEU A 120 -10.23 4.41 5.83
N THR A 121 -9.53 4.04 4.77
CA THR A 121 -9.19 2.65 4.48
C THR A 121 -8.07 2.16 5.38
N THR A 122 -8.01 0.84 5.59
CA THR A 122 -6.96 0.16 6.35
C THR A 122 -5.55 0.60 5.93
N SER A 123 -5.32 0.74 4.62
CA SER A 123 -4.03 1.19 4.08
C SER A 123 -3.70 2.63 4.50
N GLN A 124 -4.65 3.55 4.40
CA GLN A 124 -4.47 4.94 4.83
C GLN A 124 -4.14 5.04 6.32
N ILE A 125 -4.85 4.26 7.16
CA ILE A 125 -4.61 4.20 8.60
C ILE A 125 -3.22 3.61 8.91
N ARG A 126 -2.85 2.52 8.24
CA ARG A 126 -1.50 1.91 8.36
C ARG A 126 -0.41 2.92 8.02
N SER A 127 -0.55 3.62 6.89
CA SER A 127 0.39 4.67 6.49
C SER A 127 0.46 5.82 7.50
N TYR A 128 -0.67 6.23 8.08
CA TYR A 128 -0.71 7.28 9.09
C TYR A 128 0.05 6.87 10.36
N PHE A 129 -0.21 5.67 10.90
CA PHE A 129 0.48 5.18 12.09
C PHE A 129 1.97 4.97 11.88
N SER A 130 2.39 4.52 10.70
CA SER A 130 3.82 4.42 10.35
C SER A 130 4.51 5.79 10.44
N ARG A 131 3.89 6.84 9.88
CA ARG A 131 4.41 8.22 9.98
C ARG A 131 4.42 8.72 11.43
N MET A 132 3.39 8.41 12.20
CA MET A 132 3.28 8.83 13.60
C MET A 132 4.41 8.25 14.45
N LYS A 133 4.73 6.95 14.28
CA LYS A 133 5.88 6.30 14.93
C LYS A 133 7.19 6.96 14.53
N LYS A 134 7.41 7.20 13.23
CA LYS A 134 8.63 7.86 12.74
C LYS A 134 8.82 9.27 13.32
N ASN A 135 7.74 10.03 13.46
CA ASN A 135 7.82 11.38 14.02
C ASN A 135 8.15 11.35 15.53
N GLN A 136 7.73 10.29 16.25
CA GLN A 136 8.09 10.12 17.66
C GLN A 136 9.59 9.82 17.83
N THR A 137 10.17 8.93 17.02
CA THR A 137 11.60 8.61 17.12
C THR A 137 12.48 9.83 16.83
N GLN A 138 12.14 10.62 15.82
CA GLN A 138 12.87 11.85 15.48
C GLN A 138 12.80 12.92 16.57
N THR A 139 11.68 13.02 17.29
CA THR A 139 11.54 13.99 18.40
C THR A 139 12.39 13.57 19.60
N THR A 140 12.44 12.26 19.90
CA THR A 140 13.28 11.71 20.97
C THR A 140 14.76 11.91 20.66
N GLU A 141 15.22 11.62 19.44
CA GLU A 141 16.62 11.82 19.03
C GLU A 141 17.09 13.27 19.11
N GLN A 142 16.20 14.24 18.85
CA GLN A 142 16.49 15.68 19.03
C GLN A 142 16.56 16.11 20.51
N SER A 143 15.92 15.35 21.42
CA SER A 143 15.99 15.61 22.87
C SER A 143 17.23 15.02 23.55
N PHE A 144 17.87 14.00 22.97
CA PHE A 144 19.14 13.43 23.45
C PHE A 144 20.37 14.29 23.14
N SER A 145 20.25 15.29 22.27
CA SER A 145 21.33 16.28 22.02
C SER A 145 21.58 17.24 23.20
N ILE A 146 20.67 17.32 24.18
CA ILE A 146 20.79 18.26 25.31
C ILE A 146 21.56 17.66 26.50
N THR A 147 21.57 16.33 26.69
CA THR A 147 22.22 15.65 27.81
C THR A 147 23.66 15.19 27.54
N ARG A 148 24.21 15.50 26.37
CA ARG A 148 25.56 15.07 25.94
C ARG A 148 26.73 15.89 26.54
N ALA A 149 26.44 16.73 27.55
CA ALA A 149 27.40 17.65 28.16
C ALA A 149 27.86 17.24 29.58
N ILE A 150 27.86 15.94 29.89
CA ILE A 150 28.64 15.42 31.03
C ILE A 150 29.55 14.30 30.50
N PRO A 151 30.88 14.50 30.47
CA PRO A 151 31.82 13.44 30.15
C PRO A 151 32.16 12.63 31.40
N THR A 152 32.71 11.45 31.16
CA THR A 152 33.41 10.52 32.09
C THR A 152 32.53 9.43 32.72
N PHE A 153 32.62 8.19 32.21
CA PHE A 153 33.44 7.15 32.86
C PHE A 153 33.28 5.78 32.15
N LEU A 154 34.42 5.33 31.62
CA LEU A 154 34.83 4.01 31.11
C LEU A 154 34.22 3.47 29.81
N GLU A 155 35.00 3.68 28.74
CA GLU A 155 35.23 2.70 27.68
C GLU A 155 35.60 1.33 28.27
N LEU A 156 34.94 0.28 27.79
CA LEU A 156 35.59 -1.00 27.54
C LEU A 156 35.06 -1.54 26.21
N GLU A 157 36.02 -1.70 25.29
CA GLU A 157 35.95 -2.35 23.99
C GLU A 157 35.20 -3.68 23.99
N GLY A 158 34.62 -4.00 22.82
CA GLY A 158 34.13 -5.34 22.51
C GLY A 158 33.52 -5.38 21.11
N ASP A 159 34.38 -5.55 20.11
CA ASP A 159 34.02 -5.85 18.73
C ASP A 159 33.10 -7.08 18.66
N ASN A 160 31.92 -6.94 18.06
CA ASN A 160 31.17 -8.07 17.51
C ASN A 160 30.33 -7.60 16.32
N GLU A 161 30.92 -7.74 15.13
CA GLU A 161 30.20 -7.84 13.86
C GLU A 161 29.55 -9.24 13.83
N GLU A 162 28.27 -9.32 14.19
CA GLU A 162 27.43 -10.46 13.84
C GLU A 162 26.34 -9.97 12.86
N ASP A 163 26.40 -10.53 11.65
CA ASP A 163 25.41 -10.38 10.59
C ASP A 163 24.02 -10.74 11.12
N ILE A 164 23.12 -9.74 11.20
CA ILE A 164 21.72 -9.96 11.59
C ILE A 164 20.91 -10.18 10.32
N ASP A 165 20.54 -11.43 10.09
CA ASP A 165 19.59 -11.92 9.11
C ASP A 165 18.16 -11.41 9.42
N GLU A 166 17.65 -10.52 8.56
CA GLU A 166 16.33 -9.86 8.68
C GLU A 166 15.10 -10.81 8.69
N GLU A 167 15.29 -12.10 8.42
CA GLU A 167 14.20 -13.08 8.25
C GLU A 167 13.70 -13.69 9.58
N SER A 168 14.39 -13.45 10.70
CA SER A 168 14.06 -14.06 12.01
C SER A 168 12.93 -13.35 12.76
N TYR A 169 12.66 -12.07 12.48
CA TYR A 169 11.82 -11.21 13.34
C TYR A 169 10.31 -11.46 13.25
N ALA A 170 9.85 -12.25 12.28
CA ALA A 170 8.42 -12.53 12.09
C ALA A 170 7.91 -13.77 12.84
N GLU A 171 8.78 -14.72 13.17
CA GLU A 171 8.38 -16.01 13.76
C GLU A 171 8.32 -16.01 15.30
N GLU A 172 9.04 -15.09 15.96
CA GLU A 172 9.04 -15.03 17.42
C GLU A 172 7.77 -14.39 18.01
N PHE A 173 6.95 -13.71 17.19
CA PHE A 173 5.83 -12.89 17.67
C PHE A 173 4.53 -13.66 17.99
N PHE A 174 4.44 -14.97 17.69
CA PHE A 174 3.21 -15.75 17.87
C PHE A 174 3.28 -16.90 18.87
N LYS A 175 4.43 -17.13 19.53
CA LYS A 175 4.57 -18.25 20.49
C LYS A 175 3.80 -18.01 21.81
N ASP A 176 3.56 -16.75 22.16
CA ASP A 176 2.87 -16.37 23.40
C ASP A 176 1.35 -16.61 23.37
N ASP A 177 0.75 -16.79 22.18
CA ASP A 177 -0.69 -17.02 22.06
C ASP A 177 -1.10 -18.41 22.61
N THR A 178 -0.18 -19.38 22.62
CA THR A 178 -0.42 -20.73 23.17
C THR A 178 -0.45 -20.76 24.70
N ALA A 179 0.37 -19.96 25.36
CA ALA A 179 0.44 -19.90 26.83
C ALA A 179 -0.79 -19.21 27.45
N ILE A 180 -1.39 -18.26 26.72
CA ILE A 180 -2.57 -17.51 27.18
C ILE A 180 -3.83 -18.38 27.15
N GLN A 181 -3.98 -19.28 26.16
CA GLN A 181 -5.13 -20.20 26.11
C GLN A 181 -5.16 -21.15 27.30
N GLU A 182 -3.99 -21.64 27.73
CA GLU A 182 -3.87 -22.56 28.87
C GLU A 182 -4.08 -21.85 30.23
N ALA A 183 -3.76 -20.56 30.34
CA ALA A 183 -4.00 -19.77 31.55
C ALA A 183 -5.49 -19.39 31.71
N VAL A 184 -6.18 -19.09 30.61
CA VAL A 184 -7.61 -18.79 30.62
C VAL A 184 -8.44 -20.01 31.01
N GLU A 185 -8.05 -21.21 30.57
CA GLU A 185 -8.77 -22.45 30.86
C GLU A 185 -8.68 -22.85 32.35
N ARG A 186 -7.51 -22.64 32.98
CA ARG A 186 -7.32 -22.88 34.43
C ARG A 186 -8.17 -21.97 35.32
N ASP A 187 -8.36 -20.72 34.90
CA ASP A 187 -9.11 -19.73 35.69
C ASP A 187 -10.63 -19.92 35.55
N THR A 188 -11.09 -20.45 34.41
CA THR A 188 -12.49 -20.87 34.26
C THR A 188 -12.85 -22.07 35.14
N PHE A 189 -11.92 -23.01 35.34
CA PHE A 189 -12.19 -24.23 36.12
C PHE A 189 -12.38 -23.96 37.62
N LEU A 190 -11.69 -22.95 38.18
CA LEU A 190 -11.83 -22.58 39.59
C LEU A 190 -13.12 -21.79 39.89
N LYS A 191 -13.66 -21.08 38.89
CA LYS A 191 -14.91 -20.32 39.01
C LYS A 191 -16.16 -21.21 39.00
N GLU A 192 -16.11 -22.36 38.32
CA GLU A 192 -17.21 -23.34 38.31
C GLU A 192 -17.33 -24.07 39.66
N ALA A 193 -16.21 -24.37 40.32
CA ALA A 193 -16.17 -25.09 41.60
C ALA A 193 -16.77 -24.29 42.78
N SER A 194 -16.80 -22.95 42.68
CA SER A 194 -17.37 -22.07 43.72
C SER A 194 -18.88 -21.85 43.57
N ARG A 195 -19.52 -22.40 42.52
CA ARG A 195 -20.95 -22.26 42.23
C ARG A 195 -21.80 -23.47 42.67
N SER A 196 -21.17 -24.52 43.22
CA SER A 196 -21.81 -25.79 43.56
C SER A 196 -21.82 -26.13 45.07
N THR A 197 -21.75 -25.12 45.94
CA THR A 197 -22.03 -25.22 47.38
C THR A 197 -23.10 -24.23 47.76
#